data_AF-O76481-F1
#
_entry.id   AF-O76481-F1
#
_cell.length_a   1.000
_cell.length_b   1.000
_cell.length_c   1.000
_cell.angle_alpha   90.00
_cell.angle_beta   90.00
_cell.angle_gamma   90.00
#
_symmetry.space_group_name_H-M   'P 1'
#
loop_
_entity.id
_entity.type
_entity.pdbx_description
1 polymer ?
#
loop_
_entity_poly.entity_id
_entity_poly.type
_entity_poly.pdbx_seq_one_letter_code
_entity_poly.pdbx_strand_id
1 'polypeptide(L)'
;TTAGMCWAIFLLGLHPDVQEKAYEEQQSIFEGSKRSATMKDLNEMKYLERVIKEALRLYPSVPTIGRMATEDIKLDNYIIPKGCTVTLQFFFLHRNADYFPDPEKFDPDRFLPENVAKRHPYAYLPFSAGPR
;
A
#
# COMPACT_ATOMS: atom_id res chain seq x y z
N THR A 1 10.98 2.43 5.15
CA THR A 1 11.61 1.39 4.30
C THR A 1 11.81 0.10 5.05
N THR A 2 12.58 0.05 6.14
CA THR A 2 12.85 -1.20 6.90
C THR A 2 11.58 -1.94 7.33
N ALA A 3 10.65 -1.26 8.01
CA ALA A 3 9.39 -1.89 8.43
C ALA A 3 8.59 -2.47 7.24
N GLY A 4 8.47 -1.72 6.14
CA GLY A 4 7.81 -2.20 4.92
C GLY A 4 8.49 -3.44 4.32
N MET A 5 9.82 -3.48 4.28
CA MET A 5 10.57 -4.66 3.82
C MET A 5 10.37 -5.86 4.77
N CYS A 6 10.44 -5.64 6.08
CA CYS A 6 10.23 -6.70 7.08
C CYS A 6 8.85 -7.35 6.90
N TRP A 7 7.79 -6.56 6.78
CA TRP A 7 6.45 -7.08 6.58
C TRP A 7 6.26 -7.76 5.23
N ALA A 8 6.82 -7.22 4.15
CA ALA A 8 6.76 -7.86 2.84
C ALA A 8 7.44 -9.23 2.84
N ILE A 9 8.64 -9.35 3.42
CA ILE A 9 9.37 -10.62 3.53
C ILE A 9 8.62 -11.60 4.44
N PHE A 10 8.11 -11.11 5.59
CA PHE A 10 7.33 -11.94 6.50
C PHE A 10 6.06 -12.50 5.83
N LEU A 11 5.33 -11.66 5.10
CA LEU A 11 4.13 -12.08 4.36
C LEU A 11 4.46 -13.07 3.25
N LEU A 12 5.55 -12.88 2.50
CA LEU A 12 5.99 -13.88 1.53
C LEU A 12 6.25 -15.24 2.20
N GLY A 13 6.91 -15.25 3.37
CA GLY A 13 7.15 -16.48 4.13
C GLY A 13 5.88 -17.15 4.67
N LEU A 14 4.79 -16.41 4.87
CA LEU A 14 3.49 -16.95 5.26
C LEU A 14 2.61 -17.40 4.08
N HIS A 15 2.94 -16.96 2.86
CA HIS A 15 2.14 -17.19 1.66
C HIS A 15 3.01 -17.80 0.54
N PRO A 16 3.29 -19.12 0.60
CA PRO A 16 4.18 -19.79 -0.35
C PRO A 16 3.71 -19.67 -1.81
N ASP A 17 2.40 -19.63 -2.05
CA ASP A 17 1.82 -19.45 -3.38
C ASP A 17 2.11 -18.06 -3.95
N VAL A 18 2.09 -17.02 -3.11
CA VAL A 18 2.48 -15.66 -3.49
C VAL A 18 3.99 -15.57 -3.69
N GLN A 19 4.77 -16.22 -2.83
CA GLN A 19 6.22 -16.28 -2.96
C GLN A 19 6.64 -16.96 -4.26
N GLU A 20 6.04 -18.09 -4.62
CA GLU A 20 6.35 -18.82 -5.85
C GLU A 20 6.08 -17.96 -7.08
N LYS A 21 4.91 -17.30 -7.16
CA LYS A 21 4.60 -16.38 -8.27
C LYS A 21 5.60 -15.23 -8.38
N ALA A 22 6.02 -14.66 -7.25
CA ALA A 22 7.04 -13.60 -7.25
C ALA A 22 8.41 -14.13 -7.71
N TYR A 23 8.76 -15.37 -7.37
CA TYR A 23 9.97 -16.04 -7.80
C TYR A 23 9.94 -16.37 -9.30
N GLU A 24 8.85 -16.92 -9.82
CA GLU A 24 8.62 -17.18 -11.24
C GLU A 24 8.74 -15.90 -12.07
N GLU A 25 8.19 -14.78 -11.58
CA GLU A 25 8.39 -13.46 -12.19
C GLU A 25 9.88 -13.12 -12.30
N GLN A 26 10.67 -13.31 -11.23
CA GLN A 26 12.11 -13.06 -11.29
C GLN A 26 12.81 -14.02 -12.27
N GLN A 27 12.44 -15.30 -12.30
CA GLN A 27 13.02 -16.25 -13.26
C GLN A 27 12.74 -15.81 -14.71
N SER A 28 11.54 -15.29 -14.98
CA SER A 28 11.15 -14.81 -16.31
C SER A 28 11.92 -13.55 -16.75
N ILE A 29 12.22 -12.64 -15.83
CA ILE A 29 12.91 -11.38 -16.12
C ILE A 29 14.42 -11.59 -16.30
N PHE A 30 15.01 -12.47 -15.49
CA PHE A 30 16.46 -12.66 -15.46
C PHE A 30 16.93 -13.83 -16.32
N GLU A 31 16.06 -14.79 -16.65
CA GLU A 31 16.38 -15.97 -17.48
C GLU A 31 17.64 -16.72 -16.99
N GLY A 32 17.81 -16.83 -15.66
CA GLY A 32 18.97 -17.46 -15.02
C GLY A 32 20.24 -16.59 -14.98
N SER A 33 20.20 -15.36 -15.48
CA SER A 33 21.32 -14.42 -15.41
C SER A 33 21.62 -13.99 -13.98
N LYS A 34 22.92 -13.92 -13.63
CA LYS A 34 23.41 -13.42 -12.33
C LYS A 34 23.78 -11.92 -12.35
N ARG A 35 23.41 -11.21 -13.41
CA ARG A 35 23.66 -9.77 -13.52
C ARG A 35 22.87 -9.00 -12.45
N SER A 36 23.34 -7.81 -12.11
CA SER A 36 22.57 -6.88 -11.28
C SER A 36 21.27 -6.44 -11.98
N ALA A 37 20.24 -6.17 -11.18
CA ALA A 37 19.00 -5.58 -11.66
C ALA A 37 19.23 -4.18 -12.24
N THR A 38 18.56 -3.90 -13.35
CA THR A 38 18.53 -2.59 -14.02
C THR A 38 17.17 -1.93 -13.79
N MET A 39 17.07 -0.63 -14.10
CA MET A 39 15.77 0.07 -14.04
C MET A 39 14.72 -0.54 -14.98
N LYS A 40 15.15 -1.12 -16.11
CA LYS A 40 14.24 -1.81 -17.02
C LYS A 40 13.64 -3.05 -16.34
N ASP A 41 14.44 -3.84 -15.64
CA ASP A 41 13.97 -5.03 -14.93
C ASP A 41 12.99 -4.66 -13.83
N LEU A 42 13.31 -3.62 -13.05
CA LEU A 42 12.43 -3.13 -11.98
C LEU A 42 11.05 -2.72 -12.53
N ASN A 43 10.99 -2.18 -13.74
CA ASN A 43 9.72 -1.86 -14.39
C ASN A 43 8.93 -3.11 -14.78
N GLU A 44 9.57 -4.25 -15.01
CA GLU A 44 8.88 -5.51 -15.33
C GLU A 44 8.44 -6.31 -14.09
N MET A 45 8.92 -5.96 -12.89
CA MET A 45 8.56 -6.61 -11.60
C MET A 45 7.14 -6.24 -11.12
N LYS A 46 6.13 -6.43 -11.96
CA LYS A 46 4.75 -5.97 -11.74
C LYS A 46 4.06 -6.70 -10.60
N TYR A 47 4.23 -8.00 -10.48
CA TYR A 47 3.67 -8.81 -9.40
C TYR A 47 4.36 -8.49 -8.08
N LEU A 48 5.70 -8.41 -8.05
CA LEU A 48 6.43 -8.01 -6.85
C LEU A 48 6.04 -6.60 -6.40
N GLU A 49 5.81 -5.65 -7.31
CA GLU A 49 5.28 -4.32 -6.97
C GLU A 49 3.92 -4.42 -6.27
N ARG A 50 3.03 -5.29 -6.75
CA ARG A 50 1.72 -5.54 -6.12
C ARG A 50 1.84 -6.19 -4.75
N VAL A 51 2.77 -7.13 -4.56
CA VAL A 51 3.11 -7.72 -3.25
C VAL A 51 3.54 -6.63 -2.26
N ILE A 52 4.44 -5.73 -2.67
CA ILE A 52 4.92 -4.63 -1.82
C ILE A 52 3.76 -3.68 -1.46
N LYS A 53 2.90 -3.34 -2.42
CA LYS A 53 1.73 -2.49 -2.18
C LYS A 53 0.75 -3.14 -1.19
N GLU A 54 0.50 -4.44 -1.32
CA GLU A 54 -0.39 -5.15 -0.41
C GLU A 54 0.21 -5.29 1.00
N ALA A 55 1.53 -5.48 1.10
CA ALA A 55 2.21 -5.44 2.38
C ALA A 55 2.07 -4.07 3.06
N LEU A 56 2.21 -2.97 2.30
CA LEU A 56 2.02 -1.61 2.80
C LEU A 56 0.54 -1.28 3.13
N ARG A 57 -0.42 -1.91 2.46
CA ARG A 57 -1.85 -1.80 2.81
C ARG A 57 -2.12 -2.41 4.18
N LEU A 58 -1.65 -3.63 4.41
CA LEU A 58 -1.83 -4.30 5.70
C LEU A 58 -0.97 -3.66 6.79
N TYR A 59 0.29 -3.33 6.48
CA TYR A 59 1.25 -2.85 7.46
C TYR A 59 1.93 -1.56 6.96
N PRO A 60 1.19 -0.44 6.95
CA PRO A 60 1.75 0.84 6.54
C PRO A 60 2.88 1.25 7.48
N SER A 61 4.00 1.72 6.92
CA SER A 61 5.15 2.17 7.72
C SER A 61 4.80 3.38 8.61
N VAL A 62 3.83 4.19 8.20
CA VAL A 62 3.24 5.27 8.99
C VAL A 62 1.73 5.00 9.07
N PRO A 63 1.23 4.45 10.19
CA PRO A 63 -0.18 4.04 10.28
C PRO A 63 -1.15 5.20 10.51
N THR A 64 -0.65 6.35 10.97
CA THR A 64 -1.46 7.52 11.32
C THR A 64 -0.70 8.80 11.00
N ILE A 65 -1.40 9.82 10.50
CA ILE A 65 -0.89 11.18 10.42
C ILE A 65 -1.83 12.17 11.10
N GLY A 66 -1.28 13.25 11.64
CA GLY A 66 -2.04 14.32 12.29
C GLY A 66 -1.71 15.69 11.72
N ARG A 67 -2.70 16.59 11.75
CA ARG A 67 -2.55 18.02 11.48
C ARG A 67 -3.38 18.80 12.49
N MET A 68 -2.84 19.89 13.00
CA MET A 68 -3.59 20.82 13.84
C MET A 68 -4.29 21.84 12.95
N ALA A 69 -5.59 22.04 13.15
CA ALA A 69 -6.35 23.08 12.50
C ALA A 69 -5.87 24.45 13.01
N THR A 70 -5.31 25.29 12.14
CA THR A 70 -4.82 26.63 12.49
C THR A 70 -5.93 27.68 12.50
N GLU A 71 -7.08 27.33 11.96
CA GLU A 71 -8.32 28.10 11.88
C GLU A 71 -9.52 27.15 11.92
N ASP A 72 -10.72 27.70 12.04
CA ASP A 72 -11.95 26.90 11.95
C ASP A 72 -12.12 26.38 10.51
N ILE A 73 -12.19 25.06 10.33
CA ILE A 73 -12.33 24.42 9.03
C ILE A 73 -13.78 23.94 8.87
N LYS A 74 -14.49 24.45 7.85
CA LYS A 74 -15.78 23.90 7.45
C LYS A 74 -15.58 22.63 6.63
N LEU A 75 -16.05 21.50 7.15
CA LEU A 75 -16.06 20.20 6.48
C LEU A 75 -17.50 19.72 6.33
N ASP A 76 -18.04 19.79 5.11
CA ASP A 76 -19.45 19.57 4.82
C ASP A 76 -20.37 20.42 5.73
N ASN A 77 -21.15 19.76 6.58
CA ASN A 77 -22.07 20.36 7.55
C ASN A 77 -21.43 20.59 8.93
N TYR A 78 -20.14 20.28 9.09
CA TYR A 78 -19.42 20.37 10.35
C TYR A 78 -18.40 21.52 10.34
N ILE A 79 -18.07 22.00 11.53
CA ILE A 79 -16.95 22.90 11.78
C ILE A 79 -15.96 22.17 12.66
N ILE A 80 -14.72 22.05 12.19
CA ILE A 80 -13.58 21.61 12.99
C ILE A 80 -12.97 22.87 13.59
N PRO A 81 -13.05 23.08 14.91
CA PRO A 81 -12.54 24.30 15.52
C PRO A 81 -11.01 24.44 15.42
N LYS A 82 -10.55 25.68 15.41
CA LYS A 82 -9.14 26.03 15.56
C LYS A 82 -8.55 25.36 16.80
N GLY A 83 -7.36 24.80 16.65
CA GLY A 83 -6.64 24.09 17.69
C GLY A 83 -6.96 22.59 17.77
N CYS A 84 -7.99 22.11 17.08
CA CYS A 84 -8.25 20.67 17.01
C CYS A 84 -7.19 19.95 16.19
N THR A 85 -6.80 18.75 16.63
CA THR A 85 -5.95 17.86 15.84
C THR A 85 -6.83 16.92 15.01
N VAL A 86 -6.75 17.05 13.69
CA VAL A 86 -7.35 16.14 12.72
C VAL A 86 -6.37 15.00 12.47
N THR A 87 -6.83 13.76 12.63
CA THR A 87 -5.99 12.57 12.37
C THR A 87 -6.58 11.72 11.26
N LEU A 88 -5.71 11.20 10.40
CA LEU A 88 -6.05 10.18 9.42
C LEU A 88 -5.42 8.86 9.86
N GLN A 89 -6.26 7.85 10.04
CA GLN A 89 -5.85 6.52 10.49
C GLN A 89 -5.72 5.59 9.29
N PHE A 90 -4.57 5.60 8.62
CA PHE A 90 -4.31 4.79 7.43
C PHE A 90 -4.46 3.29 7.69
N PHE A 91 -4.06 2.81 8.87
CA PHE A 91 -4.21 1.40 9.25
C PHE A 91 -5.66 0.90 9.16
N PHE A 92 -6.63 1.71 9.62
CA PHE A 92 -8.06 1.39 9.56
C PHE A 92 -8.64 1.67 8.18
N LEU A 93 -8.26 2.78 7.54
CA LEU A 93 -8.67 3.12 6.18
C LEU A 93 -8.35 1.99 5.19
N HIS A 94 -7.13 1.46 5.26
CA HIS A 94 -6.65 0.38 4.37
C HIS A 94 -7.31 -0.97 4.67
N ARG A 95 -8.10 -1.08 5.75
CA ARG A 95 -8.90 -2.24 6.15
C ARG A 95 -10.41 -2.01 6.05
N ASN A 96 -10.84 -0.89 5.47
CA ASN A 96 -12.26 -0.65 5.25
C ASN A 96 -12.78 -1.64 4.20
N ALA A 97 -13.72 -2.50 4.60
CA ALA A 97 -14.30 -3.56 3.78
C ALA A 97 -15.05 -3.04 2.54
N ASP A 98 -15.55 -1.79 2.58
CA ASP A 98 -16.21 -1.14 1.45
C ASP A 98 -15.25 -0.94 0.26
N TYR A 99 -13.94 -0.81 0.54
CA TYR A 99 -12.90 -0.62 -0.47
C TYR A 99 -11.99 -1.85 -0.64
N PHE A 100 -11.92 -2.69 0.39
CA PHE A 100 -11.09 -3.89 0.46
C PHE A 100 -11.88 -5.07 1.05
N PRO A 101 -12.68 -5.79 0.23
CA PRO A 101 -13.39 -6.98 0.69
C PRO A 101 -12.43 -8.01 1.29
N ASP A 102 -12.79 -8.68 2.37
CA ASP A 102 -11.87 -9.53 3.15
C ASP A 102 -10.57 -8.80 3.57
N PRO A 103 -10.67 -7.67 4.30
CA PRO A 103 -9.58 -6.71 4.45
C PRO A 103 -8.33 -7.26 5.13
N GLU A 104 -8.43 -8.35 5.87
CA GLU A 104 -7.31 -9.01 6.55
C GLU A 104 -6.54 -9.99 5.64
N LYS A 105 -7.15 -10.42 4.53
CA LYS A 105 -6.51 -11.31 3.57
C LYS A 105 -5.41 -10.57 2.81
N PHE A 106 -4.21 -11.15 2.81
CA PHE A 106 -3.10 -10.74 1.95
C PHE A 106 -3.36 -11.21 0.52
N ASP A 107 -3.67 -10.26 -0.36
CA ASP A 107 -4.03 -10.54 -1.75
C ASP A 107 -3.42 -9.50 -2.72
N PRO A 108 -2.27 -9.80 -3.35
CA PRO A 108 -1.63 -8.89 -4.29
C PRO A 108 -2.50 -8.51 -5.50
N ASP A 109 -3.47 -9.34 -5.89
CA ASP A 109 -4.33 -9.08 -7.05
C ASP A 109 -5.32 -7.92 -6.80
N ARG A 110 -5.45 -7.47 -5.54
CA ARG A 110 -6.11 -6.18 -5.22
C ARG A 110 -5.47 -4.99 -5.93
N PHE A 111 -4.21 -5.09 -6.34
CA PHE A 111 -3.48 -4.05 -7.05
C PHE A 111 -3.36 -4.30 -8.56
N LEU A 112 -4.16 -5.22 -9.11
CA LEU A 112 -4.38 -5.28 -10.56
C LEU A 112 -4.88 -3.91 -11.09
N PRO A 113 -4.43 -3.46 -12.28
CA PRO A 113 -4.80 -2.15 -12.82
C PRO A 113 -6.30 -1.87 -12.82
N GLU A 114 -7.12 -2.85 -13.20
CA GLU A 114 -8.58 -2.78 -13.23
C GLU A 114 -9.22 -2.64 -11.84
N ASN A 115 -8.59 -3.20 -10.81
CA ASN A 115 -9.04 -3.08 -9.42
C ASN A 115 -8.66 -1.71 -8.84
N VAL A 116 -7.45 -1.23 -9.17
CA VAL A 116 -7.01 0.12 -8.78
C VAL A 116 -7.87 1.19 -9.44
N ALA A 117 -8.19 1.04 -10.73
CA ALA A 117 -8.99 2.01 -11.48
C ALA A 117 -10.42 2.19 -10.92
N LYS A 118 -11.00 1.15 -10.31
CA LYS A 118 -12.33 1.20 -9.68
C LYS A 118 -12.31 1.70 -8.24
N ARG A 119 -11.15 1.67 -7.57
CA ARG A 119 -11.02 2.04 -6.16
C ARG A 119 -10.96 3.55 -6.02
N HIS A 120 -11.60 4.09 -4.98
CA HIS A 120 -11.49 5.50 -4.67
C HIS A 120 -10.01 5.90 -4.44
N PRO A 121 -9.53 7.02 -5.03
CA PRO A 121 -8.10 7.38 -5.02
C PRO A 121 -7.54 7.60 -3.62
N TYR A 122 -8.38 7.99 -2.65
CA TYR A 122 -7.99 8.18 -1.25
C TYR A 122 -8.20 6.95 -0.35
N ALA A 123 -8.58 5.79 -0.90
CA ALA A 123 -8.72 4.56 -0.10
C ALA A 123 -7.37 3.86 0.17
N TYR A 124 -6.34 4.15 -0.63
CA TYR A 124 -4.99 3.62 -0.44
C TYR A 124 -3.96 4.77 -0.42
N LEU A 125 -3.43 5.04 0.76
CA LEU A 125 -2.56 6.19 1.05
C LEU A 125 -1.28 5.78 1.82
N PRO A 126 -0.45 4.86 1.28
CA PRO A 126 0.76 4.41 1.96
C PRO A 126 1.80 5.53 2.16
N PHE A 127 1.70 6.62 1.38
CA PHE A 127 2.62 7.76 1.39
C PHE A 127 1.93 9.12 1.56
N SER A 128 0.67 9.11 2.06
CA SER A 128 -0.24 10.27 2.07
C SER A 128 -0.59 10.77 0.66
N ALA A 129 -1.36 11.84 0.55
CA ALA A 129 -1.65 12.57 -0.67
C ALA A 129 -1.66 14.09 -0.41
N GLY A 130 -1.53 14.88 -1.48
CA GLY A 130 -1.54 16.35 -1.43
C GLY A 130 -0.25 16.99 -0.86
N PRO A 131 -0.20 18.33 -0.82
CA PRO A 131 0.87 19.09 -0.16
C PRO A 131 0.98 18.73 1.33
N ARG A 132 2.22 18.72 1.86
CA ARG A 132 2.50 18.31 3.24
C ARG A 132 2.59 19.47 4.21
#